data_AF-A0A9E3N7N6-F1
#
_entry.id   AF-A0A9E3N7N6-F1
#
_cell.length_a   1.000
_cell.length_b   1.000
_cell.length_c   1.000
_cell.angle_alpha   90.00
_cell.angle_beta   90.00
_cell.angle_gamma   90.00
#
_symmetry.space_group_name_H-M   'P 1'
#
loop_
_entity.id
_entity.type
_entity.pdbx_description
1 polymer ?
#
loop_
_entity_poly.entity_id
_entity_poly.type
_entity_poly.pdbx_seq_one_letter_code
_entity_poly.pdbx_strand_id
1 'polypeptide(L)'
;MATSAITAPTYDPTSTAKALADKYIDGAQTQLTNQTSTATATAKALSTLGSAISDFQTSLASLSGIGKSMLAQSAVVSDTTIGTATAKSTAPTGAYSLFVQQVATSSQVSYNTLADGSALGGTLTINLADEGTATNTAHFDVKLDATADTDHDGKLSVREIAAAINGASGNTGLVSAGVVTVGGTPRLMLSSKNTGVANTVSVDGSNATDAGLQAGFAPAARTIVKNAQDAIVWLGDPADPAATKLQQASNTFTNIDGVAFTATKAQAPGSDP
;
A
#
# COMPACT_ATOMS: atom_id res chain seq x y z
N MET A 1 -9.47 107.25 15.76
CA MET A 1 -9.87 106.49 14.56
C MET A 1 -9.16 105.14 14.59
N ALA A 2 -9.79 104.11 15.14
CA ALA A 2 -9.36 102.73 14.94
C ALA A 2 -10.64 101.88 14.89
N THR A 3 -10.99 101.47 13.67
CA THR A 3 -12.20 100.71 13.34
C THR A 3 -12.01 99.25 13.78
N SER A 4 -12.84 98.78 14.70
CA SER A 4 -12.95 97.35 15.03
C SER A 4 -13.53 96.59 13.84
N ALA A 5 -12.69 95.85 13.12
CA ALA A 5 -13.17 94.87 12.15
C ALA A 5 -13.65 93.63 12.91
N ILE A 6 -14.97 93.44 13.01
CA ILE A 6 -15.56 92.19 13.46
C ILE A 6 -15.30 91.16 12.37
N THR A 7 -14.30 90.30 12.57
CA THR A 7 -14.13 89.09 11.76
C THR A 7 -15.16 88.08 12.25
N ALA A 8 -16.27 87.94 11.53
CA ALA A 8 -17.24 86.88 11.81
C ALA A 8 -16.53 85.52 11.67
N PRO A 9 -16.68 84.58 12.62
CA PRO A 9 -16.14 83.25 12.44
C PRO A 9 -16.76 82.65 11.18
N THR A 10 -15.91 82.23 10.23
CA THR A 10 -16.31 81.45 9.07
C THR A 10 -16.84 80.11 9.57
N TYR A 11 -18.11 80.09 9.96
CA TYR A 11 -18.87 78.87 10.21
C TYR A 11 -18.98 78.17 8.86
N ASP A 12 -18.11 77.18 8.63
CA ASP A 12 -18.36 76.20 7.58
C ASP A 12 -19.43 75.24 8.11
N PRO A 13 -20.69 75.38 7.65
CA PRO A 13 -21.81 74.60 8.16
C PRO A 13 -21.60 73.10 7.93
N THR A 14 -20.82 72.72 6.92
CA THR A 14 -20.55 71.32 6.60
C THR A 14 -19.62 70.68 7.64
N SER A 15 -18.54 71.38 8.02
CA SER A 15 -17.60 70.92 9.05
C SER A 15 -18.26 70.82 10.43
N THR A 16 -19.14 71.78 10.76
CA THR A 16 -19.81 71.83 12.06
C THR A 16 -20.90 70.77 12.15
N ALA A 17 -21.68 70.59 11.08
CA ALA A 17 -22.68 69.52 10.98
C ALA A 17 -22.03 68.13 11.05
N LYS A 18 -20.87 67.96 10.40
CA LYS A 18 -20.09 66.72 10.49
C LYS A 18 -19.62 66.45 11.92
N ALA A 19 -19.03 67.44 12.60
CA ALA A 19 -18.57 67.27 13.98
C ALA A 19 -19.70 66.95 14.97
N LEU A 20 -20.88 67.56 14.78
CA LEU A 20 -22.07 67.23 15.60
C LEU A 20 -22.60 65.83 15.32
N ALA A 21 -22.64 65.43 14.04
CA ALA A 21 -23.08 64.10 13.64
C ALA A 21 -22.12 63.03 14.17
N ASP A 22 -20.80 63.25 14.05
CA ASP A 22 -19.75 62.38 14.61
C ASP A 22 -19.91 62.26 16.13
N LYS A 23 -20.12 63.39 16.85
CA LYS A 23 -20.36 63.38 18.31
C LYS A 23 -21.68 62.70 18.71
N TYR A 24 -22.72 62.80 17.87
CA TYR A 24 -24.01 62.15 18.11
C TYR A 24 -23.90 60.63 18.02
N ILE A 25 -23.08 60.12 17.11
CA ILE A 25 -22.88 58.67 16.92
C ILE A 25 -21.75 58.08 17.78
N ASP A 26 -20.83 58.90 18.30
CA ASP A 26 -19.63 58.48 19.03
C ASP A 26 -19.93 57.57 20.24
N GLY A 27 -20.93 57.92 21.05
CA GLY A 27 -21.34 57.10 22.21
C GLY A 27 -21.86 55.72 21.80
N ALA A 28 -22.71 55.66 20.76
CA ALA A 28 -23.23 54.41 20.22
C ALA A 28 -22.11 53.58 19.56
N GLN A 29 -21.21 54.22 18.81
CA GLN A 29 -20.07 53.58 18.16
C GLN A 29 -19.08 53.02 19.20
N THR A 30 -18.81 53.75 20.28
CA THR A 30 -17.99 53.29 21.40
C THR A 30 -18.63 52.09 22.09
N GLN A 31 -19.93 52.13 22.35
CA GLN A 31 -20.64 51.01 22.98
C GLN A 31 -20.64 49.75 22.08
N LEU A 32 -20.91 49.89 20.79
CA LEU A 32 -20.80 48.81 19.81
C LEU A 32 -19.38 48.27 19.70
N THR A 33 -18.37 49.13 19.72
CA THR A 33 -16.95 48.74 19.68
C THR A 33 -16.58 47.92 20.91
N ASN A 34 -17.00 48.35 22.10
CA ASN A 34 -16.76 47.63 23.35
C ASN A 34 -17.48 46.27 23.40
N GLN A 35 -18.74 46.23 22.96
CA GLN A 35 -19.50 44.98 22.86
C GLN A 35 -18.87 44.01 21.84
N THR A 36 -18.48 44.51 20.67
CA THR A 36 -17.82 43.73 19.62
C THR A 36 -16.48 43.17 20.13
N SER A 37 -15.66 44.01 20.75
CA SER A 37 -14.37 43.61 21.33
C SER A 37 -14.55 42.51 22.39
N THR A 38 -15.52 42.67 23.29
CA THR A 38 -15.84 41.67 24.33
C THR A 38 -16.33 40.36 23.73
N ALA A 39 -17.23 40.42 22.73
CA ALA A 39 -17.73 39.24 22.03
C ALA A 39 -16.62 38.51 21.27
N THR A 40 -15.74 39.23 20.57
CA THR A 40 -14.58 38.65 19.87
C THR A 40 -13.59 38.01 20.84
N ALA A 41 -13.29 38.67 21.97
CA ALA A 41 -12.41 38.10 22.99
C ALA A 41 -13.01 36.82 23.59
N THR A 42 -14.31 36.81 23.88
CA THR A 42 -15.03 35.64 24.41
C THR A 42 -15.06 34.50 23.40
N ALA A 43 -15.33 34.78 22.12
CA ALA A 43 -15.30 33.78 21.06
C ALA A 43 -13.91 33.16 20.89
N LYS A 44 -12.84 33.97 20.95
CA LYS A 44 -11.46 33.49 20.91
C LYS A 44 -11.13 32.62 22.13
N ALA A 45 -11.54 33.02 23.32
CA ALA A 45 -11.35 32.25 24.55
C ALA A 45 -12.07 30.90 24.48
N LEU A 46 -13.32 30.88 24.01
CA LEU A 46 -14.10 29.65 23.85
C LEU A 46 -13.52 28.73 22.77
N SER A 47 -13.03 29.28 21.66
CA SER A 47 -12.34 28.51 20.62
C SER A 47 -11.02 27.90 21.13
N THR A 48 -10.27 28.65 21.94
CA THR A 48 -9.04 28.16 22.57
C THR A 48 -9.36 27.04 23.57
N LEU A 49 -10.40 27.22 24.39
CA LEU A 49 -10.88 26.19 25.32
C LEU A 49 -11.35 24.93 24.57
N GLY A 50 -12.13 25.10 23.50
CA GLY A 50 -12.59 24.01 22.65
C GLY A 50 -11.43 23.22 22.06
N SER A 51 -10.41 23.92 21.55
CA SER A 51 -9.19 23.29 21.02
C SER A 51 -8.44 22.53 22.11
N ALA A 52 -8.25 23.12 23.30
CA ALA A 52 -7.59 22.46 24.43
C ALA A 52 -8.34 21.21 24.91
N ILE A 53 -9.68 21.23 24.90
CA ILE A 53 -10.51 20.06 25.21
C ILE A 53 -10.36 18.99 24.14
N SER A 54 -10.34 19.35 22.85
CA SER A 54 -10.10 18.40 21.76
C SER A 54 -8.71 17.76 21.83
N ASP A 55 -7.67 18.53 22.16
CA ASP A 55 -6.32 18.03 22.36
C ASP A 55 -6.24 17.08 23.57
N PHE A 56 -6.93 17.43 24.66
CA PHE A 56 -7.03 16.56 25.83
C PHE A 56 -7.78 15.25 25.52
N GLN A 57 -8.91 15.31 24.80
CA GLN A 57 -9.66 14.13 24.37
C GLN A 57 -8.81 13.24 23.45
N THR A 58 -8.05 13.83 22.53
CA THR A 58 -7.12 13.10 21.65
C THR A 58 -6.02 12.41 22.45
N SER A 59 -5.47 13.09 23.45
CA SER A 59 -4.44 12.54 24.35
C SER A 59 -5.01 11.42 25.25
N LEU A 60 -6.24 11.55 25.71
CA LEU A 60 -6.91 10.50 26.48
C LEU A 60 -7.23 9.28 25.61
N ALA A 61 -7.70 9.49 24.38
CA ALA A 61 -7.97 8.42 23.43
C ALA A 61 -6.71 7.66 23.01
N SER A 62 -5.56 8.35 22.91
CA SER A 62 -4.28 7.68 22.63
C SER A 62 -3.81 6.80 23.80
N LEU A 63 -4.19 7.15 25.04
CA LEU A 63 -3.90 6.40 26.25
C LEU A 63 -4.90 5.24 26.49
N SER A 64 -6.18 5.42 26.15
CA SER A 64 -7.24 4.44 26.37
C SER A 64 -7.54 3.55 25.14
N GLY A 65 -6.81 3.72 24.04
CA GLY A 65 -7.03 2.99 22.80
C GLY A 65 -6.82 1.48 22.97
N ILE A 66 -7.82 0.69 22.56
CA ILE A 66 -7.77 -0.78 22.52
C ILE A 66 -6.54 -1.19 21.69
N GLY A 67 -5.55 -1.83 22.34
CA GLY A 67 -4.28 -2.25 21.71
C GLY A 67 -3.04 -1.41 22.07
N LYS A 68 -3.20 -0.34 22.86
CA LYS A 68 -2.08 0.42 23.45
C LYS A 68 -2.05 0.17 24.95
N SER A 69 -1.61 -1.02 25.34
CA SER A 69 -1.31 -1.30 26.74
C SER A 69 -0.16 -0.41 27.21
N MET A 70 -0.20 0.05 28.46
CA MET A 70 0.98 0.60 29.15
C MET A 70 2.15 -0.39 29.19
N LEU A 71 1.88 -1.69 28.92
CA LEU A 71 2.89 -2.69 28.59
C LEU A 71 3.20 -2.63 27.09
N ALA A 72 4.25 -1.87 26.75
CA ALA A 72 4.91 -1.98 25.46
C ALA A 72 5.92 -3.13 25.53
N GLN A 73 5.57 -4.28 24.95
CA GLN A 73 6.54 -5.34 24.72
C GLN A 73 7.21 -5.08 23.36
N SER A 74 8.54 -5.08 23.34
CA SER A 74 9.32 -5.03 22.10
C SER A 74 9.92 -6.40 21.81
N ALA A 75 10.07 -6.70 20.52
CA ALA A 75 10.88 -7.83 20.06
C ALA A 75 12.14 -7.25 19.43
N VAL A 76 13.30 -7.80 19.80
CA VAL A 76 14.60 -7.41 19.25
C VAL A 76 15.16 -8.63 18.53
N VAL A 77 15.61 -8.43 17.30
CA VAL A 77 16.32 -9.45 16.52
C VAL A 77 17.82 -9.18 16.67
N SER A 78 18.60 -10.24 16.88
CA SER A 78 20.06 -10.17 17.00
C SER A 78 20.72 -9.58 15.74
N ASP A 79 20.25 -10.00 14.55
CA ASP A 79 20.69 -9.49 13.26
C ASP A 79 19.51 -8.92 12.46
N THR A 80 19.45 -7.59 12.37
CA THR A 80 18.41 -6.86 11.63
C THR A 80 18.52 -7.01 10.11
N THR A 81 19.64 -7.55 9.60
CA THR A 81 19.81 -7.85 8.18
C THR A 81 19.08 -9.14 7.76
N ILE A 82 18.79 -10.02 8.72
CA ILE A 82 18.09 -11.30 8.51
C ILE A 82 16.57 -11.13 8.63
N GLY A 83 16.11 -10.21 9.48
CA GLY A 83 14.69 -9.93 9.63
C GLY A 83 14.37 -8.86 10.66
N THR A 84 13.06 -8.63 10.83
CA THR A 84 12.53 -7.76 11.88
C THR A 84 11.49 -8.50 12.70
N ALA A 85 11.34 -8.15 13.97
CA ALA A 85 10.32 -8.73 14.83
C ALA A 85 9.48 -7.61 15.46
N THR A 86 8.19 -7.87 15.63
CA THR A 86 7.26 -7.00 16.33
C THR A 86 6.53 -7.81 17.38
N ALA A 87 6.32 -7.24 18.56
CA ALA A 87 5.56 -7.85 19.65
C ALA A 87 4.31 -7.03 19.94
N LYS A 88 3.20 -7.73 20.20
CA LYS A 88 1.98 -7.16 20.75
C LYS A 88 2.14 -7.04 22.27
N SER A 89 1.31 -6.21 22.89
CA SER A 89 1.28 -6.04 24.35
C SER A 89 0.94 -7.32 25.14
N THR A 90 0.41 -8.35 24.49
CA THR A 90 0.08 -9.65 25.07
C THR A 90 1.17 -10.70 24.84
N ALA A 91 2.26 -10.36 24.16
CA ALA A 91 3.33 -11.30 23.87
C ALA A 91 4.02 -11.75 25.17
N PRO A 92 4.27 -13.06 25.36
CA PRO A 92 5.03 -13.54 26.50
C PRO A 92 6.49 -13.07 26.41
N THR A 93 7.09 -12.78 27.57
CA THR A 93 8.53 -12.49 27.64
C THR A 93 9.32 -13.79 27.45
N GLY A 94 10.21 -13.82 26.47
CA GLY A 94 11.06 -14.99 26.21
C GLY A 94 12.12 -14.68 25.15
N ALA A 95 13.18 -15.50 25.15
CA ALA A 95 14.16 -15.53 24.07
C ALA A 95 13.89 -16.76 23.21
N TYR A 96 13.90 -16.58 21.88
CA TYR A 96 13.68 -17.64 20.91
C TYR A 96 14.85 -17.64 19.93
N SER A 97 15.52 -18.77 19.78
CA SER A 97 16.53 -18.98 18.75
C SER A 97 15.84 -19.32 17.44
N LEU A 98 16.10 -18.56 16.38
CA LEU A 98 15.41 -18.70 15.11
C LEU A 98 16.42 -18.73 13.96
N PHE A 99 16.50 -19.86 13.27
CA PHE A 99 17.34 -19.97 12.08
C PHE A 99 16.55 -19.80 10.79
N VAL A 100 16.84 -18.78 10.00
CA VAL A 100 16.20 -18.56 8.69
C VAL A 100 16.98 -19.32 7.61
N GLN A 101 16.48 -20.50 7.24
CA GLN A 101 17.10 -21.30 6.18
C GLN A 101 16.81 -20.74 4.78
N GLN A 102 15.56 -20.32 4.53
CA GLN A 102 15.18 -19.70 3.27
C GLN A 102 14.00 -18.76 3.45
N VAL A 103 13.95 -17.74 2.60
CA VAL A 103 12.82 -16.80 2.51
C VAL A 103 11.85 -17.23 1.41
N ALA A 104 10.56 -16.93 1.63
CA ALA A 104 9.54 -17.13 0.63
C ALA A 104 9.73 -16.15 -0.52
N THR A 105 9.56 -16.65 -1.74
CA THR A 105 9.63 -15.84 -2.96
C THR A 105 8.38 -16.01 -3.80
N SER A 106 8.00 -14.93 -4.47
CA SER A 106 7.00 -14.95 -5.53
C SER A 106 7.56 -15.63 -6.78
N SER A 107 6.68 -16.28 -7.51
CA SER A 107 6.97 -16.81 -8.84
C SER A 107 7.09 -15.69 -9.84
N GLN A 108 8.11 -15.76 -10.70
CA GLN A 108 8.22 -14.88 -11.85
C GLN A 108 8.62 -15.71 -13.08
N VAL A 109 7.80 -15.65 -14.11
CA VAL A 109 8.00 -16.39 -15.36
C VAL A 109 7.97 -15.44 -16.55
N SER A 110 8.74 -15.75 -17.58
CA SER A 110 8.76 -15.03 -18.85
C SER A 110 8.46 -15.96 -20.01
N TYR A 111 7.71 -15.46 -20.99
CA TYR A 111 7.44 -16.13 -22.26
C TYR A 111 8.10 -15.32 -23.38
N ASN A 112 9.08 -15.93 -24.04
CA ASN A 112 10.00 -15.24 -24.94
C ASN A 112 9.67 -15.48 -26.43
N THR A 113 8.78 -16.42 -26.71
CA THR A 113 8.45 -16.89 -28.06
C THR A 113 7.11 -16.34 -28.57
N LEU A 114 6.46 -15.47 -27.78
CA LEU A 114 5.23 -14.79 -28.19
C LEU A 114 5.55 -13.75 -29.25
N ALA A 115 4.76 -13.75 -30.32
CA ALA A 115 4.83 -12.78 -31.40
C ALA A 115 3.61 -11.85 -31.35
N ASP A 116 3.81 -10.60 -31.79
CA ASP A 116 2.69 -9.68 -31.99
C ASP A 116 1.85 -10.10 -33.19
N GLY A 117 0.56 -9.80 -33.14
CA GLY A 117 -0.36 -10.02 -34.25
C GLY A 117 -1.02 -11.40 -34.24
N SER A 118 -1.18 -12.01 -33.05
CA SER A 118 -1.85 -13.30 -32.90
C SER A 118 -3.34 -13.20 -33.25
N ALA A 119 -3.93 -14.26 -33.80
CA ALA A 119 -5.36 -14.24 -34.12
C ALA A 119 -6.24 -14.17 -32.86
N LEU A 120 -7.38 -13.48 -32.97
CA LEU A 120 -8.40 -13.47 -31.93
C LEU A 120 -9.04 -14.86 -31.76
N GLY A 121 -9.35 -15.21 -30.51
CA GLY A 121 -10.15 -16.38 -30.17
C GLY A 121 -9.49 -17.33 -29.18
N GLY A 122 -10.35 -18.04 -28.46
CA GLY A 122 -9.96 -19.00 -27.43
C GLY A 122 -9.79 -18.39 -26.05
N THR A 123 -9.24 -19.18 -25.13
CA THR A 123 -9.03 -18.78 -23.74
C THR A 123 -7.63 -19.18 -23.27
N LEU A 124 -6.98 -18.32 -22.48
CA LEU A 124 -5.79 -18.69 -21.72
C LEU A 124 -6.20 -19.00 -20.30
N THR A 125 -5.75 -20.12 -19.76
CA THR A 125 -5.97 -20.47 -18.35
C THR A 125 -4.70 -20.18 -17.58
N ILE A 126 -4.75 -19.28 -16.62
CA ILE A 126 -3.61 -18.96 -15.75
C ILE A 126 -3.78 -19.79 -14.49
N ASN A 127 -2.76 -20.57 -14.18
CA ASN A 127 -2.74 -21.46 -13.03
C ASN A 127 -1.72 -20.96 -12.01
N LEU A 128 -2.11 -20.99 -10.74
CA LEU A 128 -1.23 -20.83 -9.58
C LEU A 128 -1.23 -22.16 -8.85
N ALA A 129 -0.21 -22.97 -9.08
CA ALA A 129 -0.13 -24.32 -8.54
C ALA A 129 1.19 -24.54 -7.82
N ASP A 130 1.22 -25.55 -6.95
CA ASP A 130 2.48 -26.18 -6.56
C ASP A 130 2.80 -27.27 -7.60
N GLU A 131 3.79 -26.99 -8.44
CA GLU A 131 4.23 -27.93 -9.49
C GLU A 131 4.75 -29.25 -8.93
N GLY A 132 5.15 -29.30 -7.65
CA GLY A 132 5.61 -30.52 -6.98
C GLY A 132 4.48 -31.45 -6.53
N THR A 133 3.25 -30.96 -6.40
CA THR A 133 2.12 -31.72 -5.81
C THR A 133 0.91 -31.83 -6.75
N ALA A 134 1.04 -31.36 -7.99
CA ALA A 134 -0.02 -31.36 -9.02
C ALA A 134 -1.35 -30.72 -8.57
N THR A 135 -1.33 -29.96 -7.47
CA THR A 135 -2.51 -29.35 -6.87
C THR A 135 -2.54 -27.88 -7.25
N ASN A 136 -3.62 -27.47 -7.90
CA ASN A 136 -3.83 -26.09 -8.31
C ASN A 136 -4.46 -25.30 -7.17
N THR A 137 -3.80 -24.23 -6.73
CA THR A 137 -4.26 -23.36 -5.63
C THR A 137 -5.34 -22.41 -6.13
N ALA A 138 -5.13 -21.85 -7.32
CA ALA A 138 -6.08 -20.94 -7.96
C ALA A 138 -5.89 -20.97 -9.47
N HIS A 139 -6.97 -20.82 -10.22
CA HIS A 139 -6.91 -20.61 -11.65
C HIS A 139 -7.95 -19.58 -12.09
N PHE A 140 -7.67 -18.93 -13.21
CA PHE A 140 -8.63 -18.06 -13.86
C PHE A 140 -8.43 -18.08 -15.37
N ASP A 141 -9.54 -17.92 -16.09
CA ASP A 141 -9.53 -17.86 -17.54
C ASP A 141 -9.50 -16.42 -18.03
N VAL A 142 -8.70 -16.19 -19.06
CA VAL A 142 -8.59 -14.96 -19.82
C VAL A 142 -9.17 -15.22 -21.19
N LYS A 143 -10.21 -14.48 -21.55
CA LYS A 143 -10.79 -14.55 -22.88
C LYS A 143 -9.93 -13.74 -23.84
N LEU A 144 -9.57 -14.34 -24.97
CA LEU A 144 -8.83 -13.70 -26.04
C LEU A 144 -9.78 -13.23 -27.16
N ASP A 145 -10.90 -12.63 -26.79
CA ASP A 145 -11.92 -12.14 -27.73
C ASP A 145 -11.72 -10.63 -28.01
N ALA A 146 -12.71 -10.00 -28.66
CA ALA A 146 -12.69 -8.57 -28.97
C ALA A 146 -12.57 -7.65 -27.74
N THR A 147 -12.71 -8.17 -26.51
CA THR A 147 -12.45 -7.39 -25.29
C THR A 147 -10.97 -7.35 -24.90
N ALA A 148 -10.17 -8.28 -25.40
CA ALA A 148 -8.72 -8.30 -25.25
C ALA A 148 -8.02 -7.42 -26.29
N ASP A 149 -8.63 -7.23 -27.45
CA ASP A 149 -8.21 -6.32 -28.52
C ASP A 149 -8.59 -4.87 -28.14
N THR A 150 -7.61 -4.09 -27.70
CA THR A 150 -7.85 -2.73 -27.21
C THR A 150 -7.75 -1.69 -28.33
N ASP A 151 -6.94 -1.95 -29.36
CA ASP A 151 -6.76 -1.05 -30.50
C ASP A 151 -7.72 -1.34 -31.67
N HIS A 152 -8.49 -2.43 -31.57
CA HIS A 152 -9.50 -2.88 -32.51
C HIS A 152 -8.93 -3.20 -33.90
N ASP A 153 -7.67 -3.64 -33.97
CA ASP A 153 -6.99 -3.99 -35.23
C ASP A 153 -7.31 -5.42 -35.71
N GLY A 154 -8.03 -6.20 -34.90
CA GLY A 154 -8.42 -7.58 -35.20
C GLY A 154 -7.34 -8.61 -34.87
N LYS A 155 -6.29 -8.22 -34.15
CA LYS A 155 -5.18 -9.07 -33.70
C LYS A 155 -4.86 -8.79 -32.23
N LEU A 156 -4.06 -9.67 -31.63
CA LEU A 156 -3.59 -9.51 -30.27
C LEU A 156 -2.08 -9.30 -30.25
N SER A 157 -1.66 -8.17 -29.70
CA SER A 157 -0.29 -7.90 -29.32
C SER A 157 0.06 -8.53 -27.97
N VAL A 158 1.36 -8.72 -27.69
CA VAL A 158 1.82 -9.20 -26.38
C VAL A 158 1.40 -8.26 -25.24
N ARG A 159 1.27 -6.96 -25.55
CA ARG A 159 0.80 -5.92 -24.61
C ARG A 159 -0.66 -6.09 -24.27
N GLU A 160 -1.48 -6.42 -25.25
CA GLU A 160 -2.91 -6.66 -25.07
C GLU A 160 -3.17 -7.93 -24.30
N ILE A 161 -2.41 -9.00 -24.57
CA ILE A 161 -2.46 -10.22 -23.77
C ILE A 161 -2.10 -9.91 -22.30
N ALA A 162 -1.08 -9.10 -22.05
CA ALA A 162 -0.74 -8.67 -20.69
C ALA A 162 -1.88 -7.87 -20.02
N ALA A 163 -2.51 -6.96 -20.78
CA ALA A 163 -3.65 -6.18 -20.30
C ALA A 163 -4.87 -7.07 -20.01
N ALA A 164 -5.17 -8.02 -20.88
CA ALA A 164 -6.26 -9.00 -20.72
C ALA A 164 -6.05 -9.89 -19.49
N ILE A 165 -4.81 -10.33 -19.21
CA ILE A 165 -4.49 -11.07 -17.98
C ILE A 165 -4.72 -10.20 -16.74
N ASN A 166 -4.28 -8.94 -16.76
CA ASN A 166 -4.48 -8.02 -15.64
C ASN A 166 -5.95 -7.64 -15.42
N GLY A 167 -6.74 -7.57 -16.50
CA GLY A 167 -8.17 -7.22 -16.47
C GLY A 167 -9.11 -8.41 -16.31
N ALA A 168 -8.59 -9.63 -16.22
CA ALA A 168 -9.41 -10.84 -16.11
C ALA A 168 -10.23 -10.83 -14.82
N SER A 169 -11.51 -11.23 -14.90
CA SER A 169 -12.41 -11.21 -13.74
C SER A 169 -11.97 -12.11 -12.59
N GLY A 170 -11.21 -13.17 -12.88
CA GLY A 170 -10.63 -14.05 -11.86
C GLY A 170 -9.26 -13.58 -11.34
N ASN A 171 -8.66 -12.55 -11.94
CA ASN A 171 -7.42 -11.96 -11.46
C ASN A 171 -7.73 -10.90 -10.39
N THR A 172 -8.04 -11.34 -9.17
CA THR A 172 -8.29 -10.48 -8.00
C THR A 172 -6.99 -9.92 -7.39
N GLY A 173 -6.00 -9.61 -8.23
CA GLY A 173 -4.65 -9.22 -7.82
C GLY A 173 -3.73 -10.39 -7.51
N LEU A 174 -4.05 -11.59 -7.99
CA LEU A 174 -3.24 -12.81 -7.81
C LEU A 174 -1.96 -12.78 -8.65
N VAL A 175 -2.06 -12.25 -9.88
CA VAL A 175 -0.96 -12.21 -10.86
C VAL A 175 -0.87 -10.82 -11.48
N SER A 176 0.35 -10.35 -11.69
CA SER A 176 0.64 -9.17 -12.49
C SER A 176 1.36 -9.57 -13.77
N ALA A 177 0.77 -9.22 -14.91
CA ALA A 177 1.39 -9.36 -16.22
C ALA A 177 1.98 -8.04 -16.69
N GLY A 178 3.16 -8.10 -17.32
CA GLY A 178 3.83 -6.96 -17.91
C GLY A 178 4.59 -7.37 -19.16
N VAL A 179 4.94 -6.38 -19.98
CA VAL A 179 5.75 -6.61 -21.19
C VAL A 179 7.13 -6.00 -20.99
N VAL A 180 8.17 -6.79 -21.24
CA VAL A 180 9.56 -6.37 -21.19
C VAL A 180 10.16 -6.57 -22.58
N THR A 181 10.64 -5.49 -23.18
CA THR A 181 11.31 -5.56 -24.49
C THR A 181 12.80 -5.81 -24.29
N VAL A 182 13.29 -6.94 -24.80
CA VAL A 182 14.72 -7.30 -24.74
C VAL A 182 15.24 -7.45 -26.16
N GLY A 183 16.19 -6.59 -26.56
CA GLY A 183 16.77 -6.64 -27.90
C GLY A 183 15.79 -6.36 -29.04
N GLY A 184 14.72 -5.60 -28.78
CA GLY A 184 13.68 -5.26 -29.75
C GLY A 184 12.51 -6.25 -29.83
N THR A 185 12.57 -7.39 -29.12
CA THR A 185 11.46 -8.36 -29.06
C THR A 185 10.68 -8.18 -27.75
N PRO A 186 9.34 -8.02 -27.80
CA PRO A 186 8.52 -7.97 -26.60
C PRO A 186 8.47 -9.36 -25.94
N ARG A 187 8.62 -9.40 -24.62
CA ARG A 187 8.47 -10.62 -23.82
C ARG A 187 7.37 -10.40 -22.80
N LEU A 188 6.50 -11.39 -22.66
CA LEU A 188 5.51 -11.37 -21.60
C LEU A 188 6.17 -11.83 -20.31
N MET A 189 5.94 -11.10 -19.22
CA MET A 189 6.41 -11.42 -17.88
C MET A 189 5.21 -11.50 -16.95
N LEU A 190 5.09 -12.61 -16.20
CA LEU A 190 4.07 -12.78 -15.18
C LEU A 190 4.77 -12.91 -13.83
N SER A 191 4.23 -12.22 -12.83
CA SER A 191 4.66 -12.32 -11.43
C SER A 191 3.47 -12.67 -10.57
N SER A 192 3.62 -13.64 -9.66
CA SER A 192 2.64 -13.83 -8.59
C SER A 192 2.72 -12.65 -7.62
N LYS A 193 1.58 -12.29 -7.04
CA LYS A 193 1.53 -11.31 -5.94
C LYS A 193 1.95 -11.94 -4.62
N ASN A 194 1.55 -13.19 -4.42
CA ASN A 194 1.84 -13.95 -3.20
C ASN A 194 3.13 -14.77 -3.37
N THR A 195 3.85 -14.93 -2.27
CA THR A 195 5.03 -15.79 -2.17
C THR A 195 4.65 -17.24 -1.87
N GLY A 196 5.56 -18.19 -2.07
CA GLY A 196 5.33 -19.61 -1.75
C GLY A 196 5.18 -20.52 -2.96
N VAL A 197 5.46 -21.81 -2.78
CA VAL A 197 5.44 -22.83 -3.86
C VAL A 197 4.06 -22.97 -4.51
N ALA A 198 3.01 -22.83 -3.69
CA ALA A 198 1.61 -22.87 -4.11
C ALA A 198 1.21 -21.75 -5.09
N ASN A 199 2.02 -20.69 -5.17
CA ASN A 199 1.79 -19.52 -6.03
C ASN A 199 2.68 -19.54 -7.28
N THR A 200 3.10 -20.73 -7.75
CA THR A 200 3.87 -20.85 -8.99
C THR A 200 2.97 -20.56 -10.18
N VAL A 201 3.28 -19.49 -10.92
CA VAL A 201 2.46 -19.03 -12.04
C VAL A 201 2.82 -19.81 -13.30
N SER A 202 1.82 -20.40 -13.93
CA SER A 202 1.91 -20.99 -15.25
C SER A 202 0.73 -20.55 -16.11
N VAL A 203 0.92 -20.55 -17.43
CA VAL A 203 -0.12 -20.23 -18.40
C VAL A 203 -0.33 -21.45 -19.26
N ASP A 204 -1.58 -21.88 -19.35
CA ASP A 204 -2.02 -22.90 -20.30
C ASP A 204 -2.73 -22.21 -21.46
N GLY A 205 -2.04 -22.22 -22.62
CA GLY A 205 -2.55 -21.69 -23.87
C GLY A 205 -3.19 -22.73 -24.79
N SER A 206 -3.41 -23.97 -24.33
CA SER A 206 -3.95 -25.06 -25.16
C SER A 206 -5.33 -24.75 -25.75
N ASN A 207 -6.12 -23.92 -25.07
CA ASN A 207 -7.45 -23.48 -25.50
C ASN A 207 -7.42 -22.18 -26.34
N ALA A 208 -6.25 -21.65 -26.69
CA ALA A 208 -6.13 -20.54 -27.64
C ALA A 208 -6.40 -21.03 -29.07
N THR A 209 -7.01 -20.20 -29.91
CA THR A 209 -7.26 -20.53 -31.32
C THR A 209 -6.00 -20.44 -32.17
N ASP A 210 -5.07 -19.56 -31.79
CA ASP A 210 -3.83 -19.29 -32.53
C ASP A 210 -2.73 -20.31 -32.16
N ALA A 211 -2.17 -20.99 -33.17
CA ALA A 211 -1.11 -21.98 -32.98
C ALA A 211 0.21 -21.37 -32.46
N GLY A 212 0.47 -20.10 -32.78
CA GLY A 212 1.61 -19.33 -32.26
C GLY A 212 1.47 -19.06 -30.76
N LEU A 213 0.26 -18.75 -30.28
CA LEU A 213 -0.03 -18.65 -28.84
C LEU A 213 0.07 -20.00 -28.13
N GLN A 214 -0.47 -21.07 -28.72
CA GLN A 214 -0.34 -22.43 -28.16
C GLN A 214 1.13 -22.84 -27.99
N ALA A 215 1.96 -22.61 -29.01
CA ALA A 215 3.39 -22.87 -28.94
C ALA A 215 4.12 -21.90 -27.99
N GLY A 216 3.69 -20.64 -27.95
CA GLY A 216 4.26 -19.59 -27.12
C GLY A 216 4.05 -19.79 -25.62
N PHE A 217 2.93 -20.43 -25.24
CA PHE A 217 2.60 -20.79 -23.86
C PHE A 217 2.90 -22.25 -23.51
N ALA A 218 3.53 -23.01 -24.41
CA ALA A 218 3.96 -24.36 -24.10
C ALA A 218 4.91 -24.37 -22.89
N PRO A 219 4.89 -25.41 -22.05
CA PRO A 219 5.77 -25.50 -20.87
C PRO A 219 7.26 -25.31 -21.20
N ALA A 220 7.69 -25.71 -22.40
CA ALA A 220 9.07 -25.55 -22.88
C ALA A 220 9.45 -24.09 -23.25
N ALA A 221 8.47 -23.25 -23.56
CA ALA A 221 8.66 -21.83 -23.89
C ALA A 221 8.72 -20.94 -22.63
N ARG A 222 8.32 -21.49 -21.48
CA ARG A 222 8.33 -20.82 -20.17
C ARG A 222 9.75 -20.74 -19.62
N THR A 223 10.23 -19.53 -19.38
CA THR A 223 11.48 -19.27 -18.68
C THR A 223 11.19 -18.83 -17.25
N ILE A 224 11.66 -19.59 -16.25
CA ILE A 224 11.52 -19.20 -14.84
C ILE A 224 12.60 -18.16 -14.53
N VAL A 225 12.17 -16.93 -14.22
CA VAL A 225 13.07 -15.83 -13.82
C VAL A 225 13.30 -15.85 -12.32
N LYS A 226 12.27 -16.20 -11.54
CA LYS A 226 12.34 -16.38 -10.10
C LYS A 226 11.45 -17.54 -9.70
N ASN A 227 12.04 -18.54 -9.03
CA ASN A 227 11.26 -19.66 -8.54
C ASN A 227 10.36 -19.23 -7.37
N ALA A 228 9.16 -19.80 -7.30
CA ALA A 228 8.31 -19.67 -6.11
C ALA A 228 8.79 -20.69 -5.07
N GLN A 229 9.09 -20.24 -3.86
CA GLN A 229 9.46 -21.10 -2.74
C GLN A 229 8.85 -20.60 -1.46
N ASP A 230 8.61 -21.51 -0.53
CA ASP A 230 8.12 -21.22 0.82
C ASP A 230 9.26 -20.73 1.71
N ALA A 231 8.95 -19.92 2.71
CA ALA A 231 9.89 -19.59 3.76
C ALA A 231 10.06 -20.82 4.67
N ILE A 232 11.30 -21.12 5.04
CA ILE A 232 11.62 -22.14 6.05
C ILE A 232 12.44 -21.47 7.15
N VAL A 233 11.88 -21.48 8.35
CA VAL A 233 12.52 -21.01 9.57
C VAL A 233 12.51 -22.15 10.58
N TRP A 234 13.61 -22.34 11.29
CA TRP A 234 13.72 -23.32 12.36
C TRP A 234 13.65 -22.62 13.71
N LEU A 235 12.88 -23.17 14.65
CA LEU A 235 13.05 -22.83 16.06
C LEU A 235 14.16 -23.70 16.63
N GLY A 236 15.28 -23.07 17.01
CA GLY A 236 16.52 -23.74 17.39
C GLY A 236 17.49 -23.93 16.22
N ASP A 237 18.60 -24.63 16.48
CA ASP A 237 19.61 -24.95 15.48
C ASP A 237 19.11 -26.10 14.58
N PRO A 238 19.08 -25.94 13.24
CA PRO A 238 18.70 -27.02 12.33
C PRO A 238 19.55 -28.30 12.45
N ALA A 239 20.73 -28.25 13.07
CA ALA A 239 21.55 -29.42 13.38
C ALA A 239 21.04 -30.23 14.59
N ASP A 240 20.16 -29.66 15.41
CA ASP A 240 19.57 -30.33 16.57
C ASP A 240 18.29 -31.10 16.17
N PRO A 241 18.17 -32.41 16.48
CA PRO A 241 16.94 -33.16 16.25
C PRO A 241 15.71 -32.64 16.99
N ALA A 242 15.87 -31.79 18.02
CA ALA A 242 14.77 -31.13 18.72
C ALA A 242 14.26 -29.85 18.02
N ALA A 243 14.94 -29.39 16.97
CA ALA A 243 14.54 -28.18 16.26
C ALA A 243 13.22 -28.37 15.51
N THR A 244 12.37 -27.34 15.55
CA THR A 244 11.06 -27.38 14.90
C THR A 244 11.09 -26.61 13.58
N LYS A 245 10.80 -27.30 12.47
CA LYS A 245 10.70 -26.68 11.14
C LYS A 245 9.36 -25.95 10.99
N LEU A 246 9.42 -24.65 10.73
CA LEU A 246 8.29 -23.83 10.30
C LEU A 246 8.40 -23.58 8.80
N GLN A 247 7.49 -24.15 8.02
CA GLN A 247 7.38 -23.90 6.59
C GLN A 247 6.06 -23.20 6.29
N GLN A 248 6.12 -22.10 5.55
CA GLN A 248 4.92 -21.38 5.11
C GLN A 248 5.17 -20.54 3.87
N ALA A 249 4.08 -20.20 3.17
CA ALA A 249 4.12 -19.39 1.96
C ALA A 249 4.54 -17.93 2.21
N SER A 250 4.43 -17.41 3.44
CA SER A 250 4.73 -16.00 3.78
C SER A 250 6.07 -15.86 4.50
N ASN A 251 6.71 -14.69 4.35
CA ASN A 251 7.90 -14.31 5.13
C ASN A 251 7.59 -13.85 6.56
N THR A 252 6.31 -13.64 6.89
CA THR A 252 5.89 -13.21 8.24
C THR A 252 5.39 -14.42 9.04
N PHE A 253 6.10 -14.76 10.09
CA PHE A 253 5.84 -15.85 11.03
C PHE A 253 5.13 -15.30 12.27
N THR A 254 3.93 -15.80 12.55
CA THR A 254 3.14 -15.49 13.75
C THR A 254 2.92 -16.71 14.63
N ASN A 255 3.84 -17.68 14.56
CA ASN A 255 3.75 -18.95 15.28
C ASN A 255 3.98 -18.79 16.79
N ILE A 256 4.64 -17.70 17.20
CA ILE A 256 4.79 -17.30 18.60
C ILE A 256 3.64 -16.36 18.93
N ASP A 257 2.83 -16.70 19.93
CA ASP A 257 1.67 -15.90 20.28
C ASP A 257 2.07 -14.46 20.64
N GLY A 258 1.36 -13.49 20.05
CA GLY A 258 1.68 -12.08 20.21
C GLY A 258 2.96 -11.59 19.50
N VAL A 259 3.76 -12.42 18.85
CA VAL A 259 4.99 -12.01 18.14
C VAL A 259 4.86 -12.28 16.64
N ALA A 260 5.20 -11.28 15.82
CA ALA A 260 5.31 -11.41 14.38
C ALA A 260 6.77 -11.18 13.95
N PHE A 261 7.42 -12.24 13.46
CA PHE A 261 8.77 -12.20 12.89
C PHE A 261 8.68 -12.15 11.37
N THR A 262 9.34 -11.18 10.73
CA THR A 262 9.41 -11.05 9.27
C THR A 262 10.83 -11.31 8.80
N ALA A 263 11.04 -12.44 8.11
CA ALA A 263 12.31 -12.80 7.51
C ALA A 263 12.54 -12.00 6.22
N THR A 264 13.70 -11.36 6.10
CA THR A 264 14.09 -10.58 4.91
C THR A 264 15.23 -11.24 4.14
N LYS A 265 16.05 -12.05 4.81
CA LYS A 265 17.21 -12.73 4.22
C LYS A 265 17.44 -14.10 4.87
N ALA A 266 17.93 -15.05 4.09
CA ALA A 266 18.39 -16.34 4.61
C ALA A 266 19.75 -16.19 5.31
N GLN A 267 19.94 -16.90 6.42
CA GLN A 267 21.22 -17.04 7.09
C GLN A 267 22.13 -18.01 6.33
N ALA A 268 23.44 -17.87 6.52
CA ALA A 268 24.39 -18.82 5.95
C ALA A 268 24.26 -20.17 6.67
N PRO A 269 24.42 -21.31 5.96
CA PRO A 269 24.44 -22.62 6.60
C PRO A 269 25.49 -22.67 7.71
N GLY A 270 25.09 -23.04 8.93
CA GLY A 270 25.97 -23.11 10.11
C GLY A 270 26.19 -21.80 10.84
N SER A 271 25.45 -20.74 10.52
CA SER A 271 25.37 -19.55 11.40
C SER A 271 24.55 -19.86 12.65
N ASP A 272 24.92 -19.24 13.77
CA ASP A 272 24.16 -19.35 15.01
C ASP A 272 22.72 -18.80 14.84
N PRO A 273 21.71 -19.49 15.39
CA PRO A 273 20.31 -19.07 15.36
C PRO A 273 19.96 -17.90 16.29
#